data_AF-A0A817V2A2-F1
#
_entry.id   AF-A0A817V2A2-F1
#
_cell.length_a   1.000
_cell.length_b   1.000
_cell.length_c   1.000
_cell.angle_alpha   90.00
_cell.angle_beta   90.00
_cell.angle_gamma   90.00
#
_symmetry.space_group_name_H-M   'P 1'
#
loop_
_entity.id
_entity.type
_entity.pdbx_description
1 polymer ?
#
loop_
_entity_poly.entity_id
_entity_poly.type
_entity_poly.pdbx_seq_one_letter_code
_entity_poly.pdbx_strand_id
1 'polypeptide(L)'
;MHISTTIMPENRCSPINELFDDHIQMLPRWHRAKYYHIPCQKHSNLVCFYDNDYFMCLCDIDRHANCFKFDYRPIDNCFGYNYCENDAQCYLDNITCPTSFSCACK
;
A
#
# COMPACT_ATOMS: atom_id res chain seq x y z
N MET A 1 5.14 21.29 -6.54
CA MET A 1 4.44 20.14 -5.92
C MET A 1 5.52 19.26 -5.31
N HIS A 2 5.69 19.28 -3.99
CA HIS A 2 6.71 18.49 -3.30
C HIS A 2 6.06 17.20 -2.79
N ILE A 3 6.08 16.15 -3.60
CA ILE A 3 5.66 14.81 -3.15
C ILE A 3 6.88 14.19 -2.47
N SER A 4 6.98 14.37 -1.15
CA SER A 4 8.01 13.71 -0.34
C SER A 4 7.35 13.07 0.88
N THR A 5 7.31 11.74 0.88
CA THR A 5 6.87 10.91 2.00
C THR A 5 7.87 9.78 2.13
N THR A 6 8.38 9.54 3.34
CA THR A 6 9.23 8.37 3.64
C THR A 6 8.42 7.40 4.49
N ILE A 7 8.37 6.14 4.07
CA ILE A 7 7.73 5.06 4.83
C ILE A 7 8.84 4.25 5.48
N MET A 8 8.76 4.09 6.80
CA MET A 8 9.65 3.23 7.57
C MET A 8 8.91 1.94 7.98
N PRO A 9 9.59 0.85 8.33
CA PRO A 9 8.95 -0.42 8.68
C PRO A 9 7.91 -0.33 9.82
N GLU A 10 8.08 0.63 10.74
CA GLU A 10 7.13 0.96 11.80
C GLU A 10 5.83 1.62 11.28
N ASN A 11 5.85 2.20 10.08
CA ASN A 11 4.70 2.85 9.45
C ASN A 11 3.83 1.84 8.71
N ARG A 12 3.27 0.87 9.43
CA ARG A 12 2.27 -0.04 8.85
C ARG A 12 1.10 0.78 8.30
N CYS A 13 0.84 0.63 7.00
CA CYS A 13 -0.28 1.32 6.35
C CYS A 13 -1.59 0.73 6.86
N SER A 14 -2.53 1.57 7.28
CA SER A 14 -3.84 1.12 7.76
C SER A 14 -4.76 0.74 6.61
N PRO A 15 -5.64 -0.26 6.78
CA PRO A 15 -6.71 -0.52 5.82
C PRO A 15 -7.76 0.60 5.85
N ILE A 16 -8.39 0.88 4.72
CA ILE A 16 -9.35 1.99 4.59
C ILE A 16 -10.61 1.83 5.46
N ASN A 17 -10.96 0.59 5.82
CA ASN A 17 -12.12 0.29 6.67
C ASN A 17 -11.91 0.72 8.13
N GLU A 18 -10.69 1.00 8.55
CA GLU A 18 -10.40 1.58 9.87
C GLU A 18 -10.43 3.11 9.86
N LEU A 19 -10.43 3.72 8.66
CA LEU A 19 -10.27 5.17 8.48
C LEU A 19 -11.54 5.88 8.03
N PHE A 20 -12.46 5.15 7.39
CA PHE A 20 -13.70 5.68 6.84
C PHE A 20 -14.91 5.30 7.68
N ASP A 21 -15.91 6.18 7.69
CA ASP A 21 -17.25 5.85 8.19
C ASP A 21 -17.89 4.75 7.33
N ASP A 22 -18.71 3.90 7.95
CA ASP A 22 -19.35 2.75 7.29
C ASP A 22 -20.05 3.12 5.98
N HIS A 23 -20.70 4.29 5.94
CA HIS A 23 -21.38 4.80 4.74
C HIS A 23 -20.43 4.96 3.54
N ILE A 24 -19.21 5.46 3.76
CA ILE A 24 -18.23 5.64 2.68
C ILE A 24 -17.68 4.28 2.27
N GLN A 25 -17.45 3.38 3.22
CA GLN A 25 -16.95 2.02 2.92
C GLN A 25 -17.89 1.23 2.00
N MET A 26 -19.20 1.38 2.19
CA MET A 26 -20.23 0.71 1.37
C MET A 26 -20.32 1.26 -0.05
N LEU A 27 -19.70 2.41 -0.36
CA LEU A 27 -19.70 2.94 -1.71
C LEU A 27 -18.83 2.09 -2.64
N PRO A 28 -19.16 2.03 -3.95
CA PRO A 28 -18.26 1.49 -4.96
C PRO A 28 -16.88 2.17 -4.91
N ARG A 29 -15.81 1.43 -5.21
CA ARG A 29 -14.41 1.90 -5.11
C ARG A 29 -14.16 3.27 -5.78
N TRP A 30 -14.71 3.48 -6.98
CA TRP A 30 -14.55 4.73 -7.73
C TRP A 30 -15.25 5.93 -7.07
N HIS A 31 -16.30 5.69 -6.29
CA HIS A 31 -16.90 6.71 -5.42
C HIS A 31 -16.06 6.96 -4.18
N ARG A 32 -15.51 5.91 -3.55
CA ARG A 32 -14.62 6.05 -2.39
C ARG A 32 -13.37 6.87 -2.70
N ALA A 33 -12.82 6.74 -3.92
CA ALA A 33 -11.65 7.50 -4.38
C ALA A 33 -11.82 9.02 -4.22
N LYS A 34 -13.06 9.55 -4.32
CA LYS A 34 -13.34 10.97 -4.09
C LYS A 34 -13.02 11.42 -2.67
N TYR A 35 -13.05 10.50 -1.71
CA TYR A 35 -12.88 10.75 -0.28
C TYR A 35 -11.48 10.41 0.23
N TYR A 36 -10.56 9.91 -0.60
CA TYR A 36 -9.23 9.47 -0.17
C TYR A 36 -8.34 10.60 0.38
N HIS A 37 -8.69 11.86 0.14
CA HIS A 37 -8.01 12.99 0.77
C HIS A 37 -8.32 13.12 2.27
N ILE A 38 -9.46 12.60 2.73
CA ILE A 38 -9.96 12.77 4.10
C ILE A 38 -9.06 12.13 5.16
N PRO A 39 -8.56 10.88 5.01
CA PRO A 39 -7.75 10.25 6.07
C PRO A 39 -6.46 11.01 6.34
N CYS A 40 -5.79 11.51 5.29
CA CYS A 40 -4.58 12.30 5.45
C CYS A 40 -4.85 13.62 6.20
N GLN A 41 -6.01 14.24 5.97
CA GLN A 41 -6.39 15.47 6.67
C GLN A 41 -6.81 15.23 8.14
N LYS A 42 -7.51 14.12 8.43
CA LYS A 42 -8.00 13.82 9.79
C LYS A 42 -6.94 13.24 10.71
N HIS A 43 -6.03 12.44 10.19
CA HIS A 43 -5.04 11.70 10.98
C HIS A 43 -3.64 12.23 10.68
N SER A 44 -3.15 13.20 11.45
CA SER A 44 -1.85 13.84 11.21
C SER A 44 -0.65 12.88 11.24
N ASN A 45 -0.76 11.78 11.99
CA ASN A 45 0.23 10.72 12.10
C ASN A 45 0.09 9.62 11.03
N LEU A 46 -0.95 9.67 10.18
CA LEU A 46 -1.13 8.70 9.11
C LEU A 46 -0.12 8.98 7.99
N VAL A 47 0.75 8.00 7.72
CA VAL A 47 1.75 8.07 6.64
C VAL A 47 1.20 7.46 5.36
N CYS A 48 0.48 6.34 5.48
CA CYS A 48 -0.09 5.63 4.34
C CYS A 48 -1.31 4.80 4.73
N PHE A 49 -2.14 4.48 3.74
CA PHE A 49 -3.29 3.59 3.89
C PHE A 49 -3.60 2.88 2.58
N TYR A 50 -4.45 1.85 2.63
CA TYR A 50 -4.83 1.09 1.45
C TYR A 50 -6.32 0.79 1.32
N ASP A 51 -6.84 0.88 0.09
CA ASP A 51 -8.22 0.45 -0.24
C ASP A 51 -8.19 -0.90 -0.96
N ASN A 52 -8.41 -1.96 -0.17
CA ASN A 52 -8.35 -3.34 -0.62
C ASN A 52 -7.03 -3.65 -1.35
N ASP A 53 -6.97 -4.79 -2.06
CA ASP A 53 -5.80 -5.21 -2.83
C ASP A 53 -5.57 -4.38 -4.12
N TYR A 54 -5.95 -3.09 -4.17
CA TYR A 54 -5.90 -2.32 -5.42
C TYR A 54 -5.23 -0.95 -5.35
N PHE A 55 -5.48 -0.14 -4.32
CA PHE A 55 -4.87 1.18 -4.20
C PHE A 55 -4.06 1.27 -2.92
N MET A 56 -2.84 1.78 -3.04
CA MET A 56 -2.03 2.29 -1.93
C MET A 56 -2.05 3.82 -2.00
N CYS A 57 -2.19 4.47 -0.85
CA CYS A 57 -2.20 5.91 -0.74
C CYS A 57 -1.15 6.38 0.27
N LEU A 58 -0.39 7.41 -0.10
CA LEU A 58 0.60 8.06 0.75
C LEU A 58 0.11 9.46 1.13
N CYS A 59 0.24 9.79 2.41
CA CYS A 59 0.01 11.15 2.87
C CYS A 59 1.31 11.94 2.77
N ASP A 60 1.29 13.04 2.02
CA ASP A 60 2.44 13.95 1.94
C ASP A 60 2.51 14.91 3.14
N ILE A 61 3.55 15.74 3.16
CA ILE A 61 3.77 16.77 4.17
C ILE A 61 2.63 17.79 4.23
N ASP A 62 2.00 18.06 3.09
CA ASP A 62 0.87 18.98 2.94
C ASP A 62 -0.48 18.28 3.22
N ARG A 63 -0.43 17.00 3.63
CA ARG A 63 -1.58 16.15 3.94
C ARG A 63 -2.49 15.88 2.73
N HIS A 64 -1.96 15.94 1.51
CA HIS A 64 -2.63 15.39 0.35
C HIS A 64 -2.42 13.88 0.28
N ALA A 65 -3.44 13.19 -0.22
CA ALA A 65 -3.36 11.77 -0.51
C ALA A 65 -2.87 11.55 -1.95
N ASN A 66 -1.71 10.91 -2.08
CA ASN A 66 -1.15 10.48 -3.35
C ASN A 66 -1.36 8.97 -3.50
N CYS A 67 -2.31 8.59 -4.35
CA CYS A 67 -2.75 7.20 -4.49
C CYS A 67 -2.34 6.61 -5.83
N PHE A 68 -1.84 5.38 -5.80
CA PHE A 68 -1.44 4.62 -6.99
C PHE A 68 -1.94 3.19 -6.91
N LYS A 69 -2.09 2.57 -8.08
CA LYS A 69 -2.44 1.16 -8.16
C LYS A 69 -1.31 0.35 -7.55
N PHE A 70 -1.64 -0.52 -6.60
CA PHE A 70 -0.69 -1.40 -5.94
C PHE A 70 -1.28 -2.80 -5.94
N ASP A 71 -0.55 -3.75 -6.52
CA ASP A 71 -0.92 -5.16 -6.48
C ASP A 71 -0.31 -5.77 -5.22
N TYR A 72 -1.16 -6.11 -4.26
CA TYR A 72 -0.74 -6.70 -2.99
C TYR A 72 -0.47 -8.19 -3.12
N ARG A 73 -0.78 -8.79 -4.28
CA ARG A 73 -0.44 -10.17 -4.60
C ARG A 73 0.87 -10.13 -5.37
N PRO A 74 2.00 -10.41 -4.71
CA PRO A 74 3.25 -10.61 -5.43
C PRO A 74 3.04 -11.82 -6.33
N ILE A 75 3.74 -11.86 -7.45
CA ILE A 75 3.88 -13.13 -8.16
C ILE A 75 4.75 -14.01 -7.25
N ASP A 76 4.10 -14.94 -6.55
CA ASP A 76 4.68 -15.78 -5.49
C ASP A 76 5.79 -16.73 -5.96
N ASN A 77 6.01 -16.82 -7.28
CA ASN A 77 7.17 -17.52 -7.79
C ASN A 77 8.21 -16.49 -8.16
N CYS A 78 9.36 -16.54 -7.50
CA CYS A 78 10.59 -15.92 -7.97
C CYS A 78 11.10 -16.67 -9.22
N PHE A 79 10.23 -16.91 -10.21
CA PHE A 79 10.41 -17.73 -11.40
C PHE A 79 11.02 -19.13 -11.16
N GLY A 80 10.79 -19.68 -9.96
CA GLY A 80 11.39 -20.95 -9.52
C GLY A 80 12.77 -20.82 -8.87
N TYR A 81 13.39 -19.64 -8.89
CA TYR A 81 14.60 -19.28 -8.14
C TYR A 81 14.22 -18.80 -6.74
N ASN A 82 13.62 -19.67 -5.93
CA ASN A 82 13.26 -19.31 -4.57
C ASN A 82 14.49 -19.43 -3.66
N TYR A 83 15.20 -18.32 -3.46
CA TYR A 83 16.29 -18.22 -2.48
C TYR A 83 15.79 -18.06 -1.04
N CYS A 84 14.48 -17.92 -0.84
CA CYS A 84 13.90 -17.77 0.48
C CYS A 84 13.81 -19.13 1.18
N GLU A 85 14.54 -19.28 2.28
CA GLU A 85 14.49 -20.46 3.15
C GLU A 85 13.27 -20.45 4.07
N ASN A 86 13.03 -21.56 4.79
CA ASN A 86 11.99 -21.67 5.84
C ASN A 86 10.57 -21.31 5.39
N ASP A 87 10.20 -21.66 4.14
CA ASP A 87 8.88 -21.36 3.56
C ASP A 87 8.51 -19.86 3.59
N ALA A 88 9.51 -18.98 3.65
CA ALA A 88 9.32 -17.54 3.55
C ALA A 88 8.79 -17.17 2.15
N GLN A 89 7.92 -16.16 2.10
CA GLN A 89 7.32 -15.69 0.87
C GLN A 89 8.33 -14.82 0.11
N CYS A 90 8.48 -15.08 -1.18
CA CYS A 90 9.43 -14.38 -2.05
C CYS A 90 8.72 -13.25 -2.80
N TYR A 91 9.38 -12.09 -2.89
CA TYR A 91 8.88 -10.90 -3.57
C TYR A 91 9.96 -10.41 -4.54
N LEU A 92 9.54 -10.01 -5.74
CA LEU A 92 10.39 -9.40 -6.75
C LEU A 92 10.08 -7.92 -6.86
N ASP A 93 11.10 -7.11 -7.12
CA ASP A 93 10.95 -5.67 -7.37
C ASP A 93 10.24 -5.35 -8.70
N ASN A 94 10.50 -6.15 -9.74
CA ASN A 94 9.88 -6.02 -11.05
C ASN A 94 9.65 -7.39 -11.69
N ILE A 95 8.41 -7.62 -12.14
CA ILE A 95 8.01 -8.90 -12.75
C ILE A 95 8.68 -9.14 -14.12
N THR A 96 8.87 -8.08 -14.91
CA THR A 96 9.39 -8.19 -16.29
C THR A 96 10.91 -8.24 -16.32
N CYS A 97 11.57 -7.52 -15.41
CA CYS A 97 13.03 -7.45 -15.33
C CYS A 97 13.45 -7.29 -13.86
N PRO A 98 13.49 -8.39 -13.08
CA PRO A 98 13.80 -8.32 -11.66
C PRO A 98 15.25 -7.93 -11.43
N THR A 99 15.51 -6.94 -10.57
CA THR A 99 16.88 -6.54 -10.18
C THR A 99 17.18 -6.86 -8.72
N SER A 100 16.14 -7.10 -7.92
CA SER A 100 16.25 -7.48 -6.52
C SER A 100 15.09 -8.36 -6.08
N PHE A 101 15.33 -9.15 -5.03
CA PHE A 101 14.31 -9.96 -4.38
C PHE A 101 14.33 -9.72 -2.87
N SER A 102 13.18 -9.91 -2.23
CA SER A 102 13.05 -9.89 -0.78
C SER A 102 12.28 -11.10 -0.28
N CYS A 103 12.57 -11.53 0.95
CA CYS A 103 11.91 -12.64 1.60
C CYS A 103 11.14 -12.11 2.81
N ALA A 104 9.83 -12.34 2.86
CA ALA A 104 9.02 -12.07 4.05
C ALA A 104 8.76 -13.39 4.79
N CYS A 105 9.23 -13.47 6.03
CA CYS A 105 8.90 -14.57 6.92
C CYS A 105 7.41 -14.53 7.30
N LYS A 106 6.83 -15.71 7.53
CA LYS A 106 5.48 -15.85 8.10
C LYS A 106 5.46 -15.49 9.58
#